data_AF-A0A6V8PM96-F1
#
_entry.id   AF-A0A6V8PM96-F1
#
_cell.length_a   1.000
_cell.length_b   1.000
_cell.length_c   1.000
_cell.angle_alpha   90.00
_cell.angle_beta   90.00
_cell.angle_gamma   90.00
#
_symmetry.space_group_name_H-M   'P 1'
#
loop_
_entity.id
_entity.type
_entity.pdbx_description
1 polymer ?
#
loop_
_entity_poly.entity_id
_entity_poly.type
_entity_poly.pdbx_seq_one_letter_code
_entity_poly.pdbx_strand_id
1 'polypeptide(L)' 'MKLISRINKIGTTVLMATHDKALVDSVRMRVVELDEGEVVRDQEKGVYGYET' A
#
# COMPACT_ATOMS: atom_id res chain seq x y z
N MET A 1 2.43 11.79 -3.24
CA MET A 1 1.43 11.60 -2.16
C MET A 1 1.48 12.64 -1.01
N LYS A 2 1.67 13.94 -1.24
CA LYS A 2 1.84 14.87 -0.09
C LYS A 2 0.55 15.09 0.74
N LEU A 3 -0.61 15.13 0.11
CA LEU A 3 -1.89 15.38 0.80
C LEU A 3 -2.34 14.17 1.63
N ILE A 4 -2.45 13.01 1.00
CA ILE A 4 -2.92 11.79 1.65
C ILE A 4 -2.03 11.40 2.84
N SER A 5 -0.71 11.51 2.71
CA SER A 5 0.21 11.27 3.82
C SER A 5 0.03 12.27 4.96
N ARG A 6 -0.35 13.53 4.70
CA ARG A 6 -0.67 14.51 5.77
C ARG A 6 -1.96 14.13 6.50
N ILE A 7 -2.98 13.70 5.78
CA ILE A 7 -4.25 13.22 6.36
C ILE A 7 -4.00 12.00 7.25
N ASN A 8 -3.18 11.06 6.78
CA ASN A 8 -2.84 9.90 7.60
C ASN A 8 -2.02 10.27 8.85
N LYS A 9 -1.09 11.23 8.75
CA LYS A 9 -0.28 11.73 9.88
C LYS A 9 -1.08 12.43 10.99
N ILE A 10 -2.28 12.93 10.71
CA ILE A 10 -3.16 13.53 11.73
C ILE A 10 -4.07 12.50 12.42
N GLY A 11 -3.88 11.20 12.16
CA GLY A 11 -4.59 10.11 12.81
C GLY A 11 -5.72 9.49 11.99
N THR A 12 -6.01 10.02 10.80
CA THR A 12 -7.04 9.45 9.92
C THR A 12 -6.53 8.14 9.30
N THR A 13 -7.34 7.08 9.41
CA THR A 13 -7.08 5.83 8.68
C THR A 13 -7.42 6.04 7.20
N VAL A 14 -6.49 5.70 6.32
CA VAL A 14 -6.66 5.86 4.87
C VAL A 14 -6.51 4.48 4.21
N LEU A 15 -7.54 4.06 3.48
CA LEU A 15 -7.43 2.98 2.50
C LEU A 15 -7.34 3.58 1.09
N MET A 16 -6.45 3.02 0.27
CA MET A 16 -6.26 3.41 -1.12
C MET A 16 -6.21 2.17 -1.99
N ALA A 17 -7.05 2.11 -3.02
CA ALA A 17 -6.97 1.11 -4.07
C ALA A 17 -6.36 1.77 -5.32
N THR A 18 -5.33 1.15 -5.89
CA THR A 18 -4.64 1.67 -7.08
C THR A 18 -4.04 0.53 -7.90
N HIS A 19 -3.91 0.73 -9.20
CA HIS A 19 -3.11 -0.14 -10.08
C HIS A 19 -1.69 0.43 -10.31
N ASP A 20 -1.37 1.60 -9.77
CA ASP A 20 -0.05 2.22 -9.89
C ASP A 20 0.96 1.53 -8.95
N LYS A 21 1.71 0.58 -9.50
CA LYS A 21 2.72 -0.19 -8.78
C LYS A 21 3.87 0.69 -8.27
N ALA A 22 4.34 1.63 -9.09
CA ALA A 22 5.45 2.51 -8.72
C ALA A 22 5.08 3.42 -7.53
N LEU A 23 3.82 3.86 -7.46
CA LEU A 23 3.31 4.57 -6.30
C LEU A 23 3.36 3.69 -5.05
N VAL A 24 2.80 2.48 -5.12
CA VAL A 24 2.77 1.52 -4.00
C VAL A 24 4.18 1.25 -3.47
N ASP A 25 5.14 1.02 -4.37
CA ASP A 25 6.55 0.75 -4.01
C ASP A 25 7.23 1.92 -3.30
N SER A 26 6.82 3.16 -3.63
CA SER A 26 7.35 4.37 -3.00
C SER A 26 6.79 4.60 -1.58
N VAL A 27 5.66 3.98 -1.23
CA VAL A 27 5.03 4.11 0.09
C VAL A 27 5.36 2.89 0.95
N ARG A 28 6.12 3.10 2.02
CA ARG A 28 6.43 2.06 3.02
C ARG A 28 5.27 1.84 4.01
N MET A 29 4.08 1.60 3.47
CA MET A 29 2.84 1.38 4.21
C MET A 29 2.39 -0.07 4.07
N ARG A 30 1.30 -0.44 4.73
CA ARG A 30 0.70 -1.77 4.55
C ARG A 30 0.18 -1.93 3.13
N VAL A 31 0.51 -3.04 2.49
CA VAL A 31 0.02 -3.39 1.15
C VAL A 31 -0.82 -4.66 1.26
N VAL A 32 -2.04 -4.60 0.73
CA VAL A 32 -2.94 -5.74 0.60
C VAL A 32 -3.20 -5.95 -0.89
N GLU A 33 -2.79 -7.09 -1.42
CA GLU A 33 -3.01 -7.48 -2.82
C GLU A 33 -4.15 -8.48 -2.89
N LEU A 34 -5.07 -8.22 -3.82
CA LEU A 34 -6.22 -9.07 -4.10
C LEU A 34 -6.05 -9.67 -5.48
N ASP A 35 -6.30 -10.97 -5.62
CA ASP A 35 -6.37 -11.67 -6.89
C ASP A 35 -7.56 -12.61 -6.89
N GLU A 36 -8.36 -12.58 -7.96
CA GLU A 36 -9.62 -13.34 -8.11
C GLU A 36 -10.59 -13.29 -6.90
N GLY A 37 -10.55 -12.23 -6.09
CA GLY A 37 -11.40 -12.07 -4.91
C GLY A 37 -10.79 -12.59 -3.61
N GLU A 38 -9.58 -13.14 -3.65
CA GLU A 38 -8.83 -13.64 -2.50
C GLU A 38 -7.67 -12.70 -2.13
N VAL A 39 -7.33 -12.63 -0.85
CA VAL A 39 -6.14 -11.89 -0.39
C VAL A 39 -4.90 -12.76 -0.62
N VAL A 40 -4.09 -12.39 -1.60
CA VAL A 40 -2.86 -13.12 -1.96
C VAL A 40 -1.62 -12.55 -1.29
N ARG A 41 -1.69 -11.31 -0.79
CA ARG A 41 -0.57 -10.66 -0.11
C ARG A 41 -1.06 -9.68 0.95
N ASP A 42 -0.41 -9.72 2.11
CA ASP A 42 -0.62 -8.75 3.18
C ASP A 42 0.72 -8.47 3.88
N GLN A 43 1.23 -7.24 3.74
CA GLN A 43 2.55 -6.86 4.28
C GLN A 43 2.48 -5.52 4.99
N GLU A 44 2.80 -5.48 6.29
CA GLU A 44 2.70 -4.26 7.13
C GLU A 44 3.63 -3.12 6.74
N LYS A 45 4.78 -3.42 6.12
CA LYS A 45 5.75 -2.45 5.60
C LYS A 45 6.18 -2.88 4.21
N GLY A 46 5.22 -2.86 3.28
CA GLY A 46 5.43 -3.32 1.92
C GLY A 46 6.57 -2.57 1.25
N VAL A 47 7.63 -3.29 0.91
CA VAL A 47 8.43 -3.03 -0.29
C VAL A 47 8.06 -4.20 -1.21
N TYR A 48 7.94 -3.97 -2.51
CA TYR A 48 7.72 -5.06 -3.45
C TYR A 48 8.92 -6.00 -3.45
N GLY A 49 8.91 -7.01 -2.57
CA GLY A 49 9.89 -8.07 -2.53
C GLY A 49 9.59 -9.08 -3.63
N TYR A 50 10.10 -8.83 -4.83
CA TYR A 50 10.74 -9.91 -5.57
C TYR A 50 12.18 -9.96 -5.07
N GLU A 51 12.45 -10.80 -4.07
CA GLU A 51 13.81 -11.23 -3.77
C GLU A 51 13.86 -12.76 -3.85
N THR A 52 14.39 -13.21 -4.99
CA THR A 52 14.78 -14.57 -5.43
C THR A 52 13.68 -15.56 -5.81
#